data_AF-A0A6P4D1U7-F1
#
_entry.id   AF-A0A6P4D1U7-F1
#
_cell.length_a   1.000
_cell.length_b   1.000
_cell.length_c   1.000
_cell.angle_alpha   90.00
_cell.angle_beta   90.00
_cell.angle_gamma   90.00
#
_symmetry.space_group_name_H-M   'P 1'
#
loop_
_entity.id
_entity.type
_entity.pdbx_description
1 polymer ?
#
loop_
_entity_poly.entity_id
_entity_poly.type
_entity_poly.pdbx_seq_one_letter_code
_entity_poly.pdbx_strand_id
1 'polypeptide(L)'
;MDTSNNIVLTKPFSVLAQESDAETVYKAPNLMKRILSLFKNVRPGSDLTHFQLPALFNLPKSTLQIYGEQVYSTSTDLLSMCNKGKSPVDRLTSVVAWYISTKRPTIFGVVPYNPILGETHHVSKGNLNVLLEQVSHHPPVTALHATDEKENIEIICCQYHIAKFYGATVEGHIHGKRRLKLHNHGETYEMNSPDFSIRFLPVPGNNWVGNVNIKCLETGLVAELSFTTQSFLGFRGNRRAVKGKIIDSSSRKILCEINGHWDSTVAVKNTINGEERVILDAREVISGLQTPIVKDSKSVWPTESAIVWGQVNQAIMNKEWEKAVKAKKFVEERQREILRERASKGETWVPKHFSLSHTKEGDWDCFPVQKLVPPSPIVS
;
A
#
# COMPACT_ATOMS: atom_id res chain seq x y z
N MET A 1 29.44 2.10 14.88
CA MET A 1 29.30 0.84 14.12
C MET A 1 28.95 1.23 12.71
N ASP A 2 29.70 0.72 11.73
CA ASP A 2 29.51 1.04 10.31
C ASP A 2 28.10 0.61 9.86
N THR A 3 27.23 1.58 9.56
CA THR A 3 25.83 1.34 9.18
C THR A 3 25.70 0.74 7.78
N SER A 4 26.78 0.71 7.00
CA SER A 4 26.80 0.18 5.64
C SER A 4 26.56 -1.34 5.54
N ASN A 5 26.74 -2.09 6.63
CA ASN A 5 26.57 -3.56 6.66
C ASN A 5 25.15 -4.06 6.97
N ASN A 6 24.15 -3.18 7.17
CA ASN A 6 22.81 -3.57 7.66
C ASN A 6 21.64 -3.23 6.71
N ILE A 7 21.89 -2.79 5.47
CA ILE A 7 20.81 -2.49 4.51
C ILE A 7 20.31 -3.81 3.91
N VAL A 8 19.07 -4.19 4.21
CA VAL A 8 18.46 -5.42 3.67
C VAL A 8 17.22 -5.07 2.86
N LEU A 9 17.37 -5.17 1.53
CA LEU A 9 16.30 -4.95 0.57
C LEU A 9 15.58 -6.27 0.27
N THR A 10 14.26 -6.18 0.06
CA THR A 10 13.44 -7.35 -0.23
C THR A 10 12.73 -7.20 -1.57
N LYS A 11 12.65 -8.29 -2.33
CA LYS A 11 12.00 -8.31 -3.64
C LYS A 11 10.52 -7.90 -3.53
N PRO A 12 10.00 -7.04 -4.43
CA PRO A 12 8.56 -6.76 -4.49
C PRO A 12 7.74 -8.01 -4.79
N PHE A 13 6.48 -8.03 -4.40
CA PHE A 13 5.60 -9.17 -4.69
C PHE A 13 5.16 -9.24 -6.15
N SER A 14 5.26 -10.44 -6.74
CA SER A 14 4.71 -10.78 -8.05
C SER A 14 3.55 -11.80 -7.93
N VAL A 15 2.59 -11.79 -8.88
CA VAL A 15 1.43 -12.73 -8.90
C VAL A 15 1.92 -14.17 -8.97
N LEU A 16 3.01 -14.40 -9.70
CA LEU A 16 3.60 -15.73 -9.94
C LEU A 16 4.11 -16.41 -8.66
N ALA A 17 4.32 -15.65 -7.58
CA ALA A 17 4.74 -16.22 -6.31
C ALA A 17 3.65 -17.08 -5.63
N GLN A 18 2.41 -17.08 -6.12
CA GLN A 18 1.33 -17.90 -5.56
C GLN A 18 1.31 -19.35 -6.08
N GLU A 19 1.92 -19.67 -7.23
CA GLU A 19 1.78 -21.00 -7.86
C GLU A 19 3.10 -21.75 -8.13
N SER A 20 4.22 -21.08 -8.45
CA SER A 20 5.50 -21.76 -8.73
C SER A 20 6.60 -21.54 -7.69
N ASP A 21 6.55 -20.45 -6.91
CA ASP A 21 7.54 -20.14 -5.86
C ASP A 21 7.08 -20.63 -4.48
N ALA A 22 6.35 -21.75 -4.42
CA ALA A 22 5.92 -22.37 -3.16
C ALA A 22 7.10 -22.70 -2.22
N GLU A 23 8.33 -22.77 -2.74
CA GLU A 23 9.57 -22.94 -1.96
C GLU A 23 10.07 -21.65 -1.28
N THR A 24 9.65 -20.46 -1.73
CA THR A 24 10.11 -19.15 -1.23
C THR A 24 9.08 -18.42 -0.35
N VAL A 25 7.88 -18.98 -0.18
CA VAL A 25 6.85 -18.35 0.66
C VAL A 25 7.25 -18.49 2.14
N TYR A 26 7.36 -17.37 2.85
CA TYR A 26 7.52 -17.28 4.31
C TYR A 26 6.30 -17.88 5.04
N LYS A 27 6.14 -19.21 4.99
CA LYS A 27 5.06 -19.92 5.65
C LYS A 27 5.52 -20.45 6.99
N ALA A 28 5.01 -19.82 8.04
CA ALA A 28 5.07 -20.35 9.38
C ALA A 28 4.54 -21.79 9.44
N PRO A 29 5.24 -22.75 10.08
CA PRO A 29 4.71 -24.10 10.29
C PRO A 29 3.40 -24.04 11.07
N ASN A 30 2.38 -24.80 10.66
CA ASN A 30 1.07 -24.86 11.32
C ASN A 30 0.35 -23.50 11.45
N LEU A 31 0.44 -22.64 10.43
CA LEU A 31 -0.08 -21.27 10.41
C LEU A 31 -1.50 -21.14 10.99
N MET A 32 -2.47 -21.96 10.56
CA MET A 32 -3.85 -21.87 11.07
C MET A 32 -3.96 -22.13 12.57
N LYS A 33 -3.28 -23.16 13.09
CA LYS A 33 -3.26 -23.45 14.54
C LYS A 33 -2.67 -22.27 15.32
N ARG A 34 -1.65 -21.62 14.76
CA ARG A 34 -1.02 -20.45 15.37
C ARG A 34 -1.90 -19.21 15.31
N ILE A 35 -2.60 -18.96 14.20
CA ILE A 35 -3.60 -17.88 14.10
C ILE A 35 -4.69 -18.07 15.16
N LEU A 36 -5.24 -19.28 15.28
CA LEU A 36 -6.25 -19.58 16.30
C LEU A 36 -5.71 -19.38 17.73
N SER A 37 -4.45 -19.76 17.96
CA SER A 37 -3.78 -19.52 19.25
C SER A 37 -3.54 -18.03 19.52
N LEU A 38 -3.19 -17.25 18.49
CA LEU A 38 -2.90 -15.82 18.58
C LEU A 38 -4.15 -15.04 19.03
N PHE A 39 -5.31 -15.41 18.49
CA PHE A 39 -6.59 -14.75 18.76
C PHE A 39 -7.43 -15.43 19.84
N LYS A 40 -6.92 -16.50 20.49
CA LYS A 40 -7.67 -17.27 21.51
C LYS A 40 -8.28 -16.40 22.61
N ASN A 41 -7.57 -15.33 23.01
CA ASN A 41 -7.98 -14.42 24.08
C ASN A 41 -8.47 -13.05 23.56
N VAL A 42 -8.62 -12.90 22.25
CA VAL A 42 -9.09 -11.66 21.63
C VAL A 42 -10.60 -11.77 21.40
N ARG A 43 -11.35 -10.77 21.83
CA ARG A 43 -12.82 -10.77 21.69
C ARG A 43 -13.22 -10.21 20.32
N PRO A 44 -14.27 -10.73 19.68
CA PRO A 44 -14.87 -10.06 18.53
C PRO A 44 -15.23 -8.60 18.88
N GLY A 45 -14.94 -7.67 17.97
CA GLY A 45 -15.00 -6.22 18.16
C GLY A 45 -13.71 -5.57 18.67
N SER A 46 -12.69 -6.35 19.08
CA SER A 46 -11.42 -5.78 19.55
C SER A 46 -10.68 -5.01 18.45
N ASP A 47 -10.16 -3.84 18.82
CA ASP A 47 -9.22 -3.06 18.02
C ASP A 47 -7.83 -3.71 18.09
N LEU A 48 -7.25 -3.99 16.92
CA LEU A 48 -5.95 -4.62 16.73
C LEU A 48 -4.89 -3.65 16.19
N THR A 49 -5.17 -2.36 16.08
CA THR A 49 -4.26 -1.35 15.49
C THR A 49 -2.92 -1.27 16.21
N HIS A 50 -2.90 -1.58 17.50
CA HIS A 50 -1.69 -1.64 18.33
C HIS A 50 -1.34 -3.06 18.79
N PHE A 51 -1.94 -4.08 18.17
CA PHE A 51 -1.70 -5.47 18.52
C PHE A 51 -0.29 -5.89 18.10
N GLN A 52 0.55 -6.25 19.07
CA GLN A 52 1.92 -6.68 18.79
C GLN A 52 1.93 -8.10 18.23
N LEU A 53 2.18 -8.20 16.92
CA LEU A 53 2.31 -9.48 16.26
C LEU A 53 3.70 -10.10 16.52
N PRO A 54 3.76 -11.42 16.81
CA PRO A 54 5.01 -12.16 16.76
C PRO A 54 5.65 -12.09 15.38
N ALA A 55 6.98 -12.06 15.30
CA ALA A 55 7.75 -11.97 14.05
C ALA A 55 7.36 -13.04 13.01
N LEU A 56 6.85 -14.19 13.46
CA LEU A 56 6.35 -15.27 12.61
C LEU A 56 5.13 -14.90 11.74
N PHE A 57 4.35 -13.92 12.16
CA PHE A 57 3.22 -13.37 11.39
C PHE A 57 3.61 -12.12 10.61
N ASN A 58 4.89 -11.73 10.66
CA ASN A 58 5.38 -10.61 9.88
C ASN A 58 5.95 -11.05 8.55
N LEU A 59 5.63 -10.26 7.54
CA LEU A 59 6.36 -10.21 6.29
C LEU A 59 7.65 -9.39 6.49
N PRO A 60 8.79 -9.71 5.81
CA PRO A 60 10.00 -8.90 5.90
C PRO A 60 9.91 -7.60 5.10
N LYS A 61 8.89 -6.78 5.40
CA LYS A 61 8.62 -5.48 4.82
C LYS A 61 7.93 -4.58 5.84
N SER A 62 8.35 -3.33 5.89
CA SER A 62 7.61 -2.27 6.57
C SER A 62 6.34 -1.92 5.79
N THR A 63 5.34 -1.39 6.47
CA THR A 63 4.14 -0.86 5.81
C THR A 63 4.50 0.26 4.84
N LEU A 64 5.55 1.06 5.13
CA LEU A 64 6.04 2.10 4.22
C LEU A 64 6.52 1.50 2.89
N GLN A 65 7.29 0.42 2.95
CA GLN A 65 7.75 -0.29 1.77
C GLN A 65 6.58 -0.86 0.95
N ILE A 66 5.58 -1.47 1.61
CA ILE A 66 4.38 -1.98 0.91
C ILE A 66 3.66 -0.86 0.16
N TYR A 67 3.48 0.31 0.76
CA TYR A 67 2.84 1.44 0.10
C TYR A 67 3.70 2.06 -0.99
N GLY A 68 5.02 2.10 -0.84
CA GLY A 68 5.95 2.55 -1.88
C GLY A 68 5.93 1.62 -3.10
N GLU A 69 6.04 0.30 -2.88
CA GLU A 69 6.04 -0.70 -3.95
C GLU A 69 4.77 -0.65 -4.82
N GLN A 70 3.62 -0.28 -4.24
CA GLN A 70 2.39 -0.06 -4.99
C GLN A 70 2.50 1.03 -6.06
N VAL A 71 3.40 2.00 -5.86
CA VAL A 71 3.62 3.15 -6.74
C VAL A 71 4.75 2.87 -7.73
N TYR A 72 5.92 2.41 -7.28
CA TYR A 72 7.09 2.27 -8.16
C TYR A 72 7.27 0.84 -8.72
N SER A 73 6.83 -0.23 -8.03
CA SER A 73 7.15 -1.62 -8.45
C SER A 73 6.17 -2.17 -9.49
N THR A 74 6.20 -1.60 -10.69
CA THR A 74 5.47 -2.08 -11.88
C THR A 74 6.42 -2.42 -13.01
N SER A 75 6.08 -3.35 -13.90
CA SER A 75 6.79 -3.54 -15.18
C SER A 75 6.31 -2.52 -16.24
N THR A 76 5.04 -2.15 -16.17
CA THR A 76 4.37 -1.21 -17.07
C THR A 76 4.30 0.19 -16.46
N ASP A 77 4.51 1.22 -17.29
CA ASP A 77 4.45 2.62 -16.88
C ASP A 77 3.01 3.19 -16.98
N LEU A 78 2.14 2.72 -16.09
CA LEU A 78 0.73 3.12 -16.04
C LEU A 78 0.54 4.57 -15.58
N LEU A 79 1.48 5.13 -14.82
CA LEU A 79 1.41 6.53 -14.39
C LEU A 79 1.53 7.47 -15.59
N SER A 80 2.54 7.28 -16.44
CA SER A 80 2.68 8.08 -17.66
C SER A 80 1.50 7.91 -18.61
N MET A 81 0.84 6.74 -18.64
CA MET A 81 -0.37 6.55 -19.45
C MET A 81 -1.51 7.47 -19.01
N CYS A 82 -1.60 7.85 -17.73
CA CYS A 82 -2.62 8.77 -17.24
C CYS A 82 -2.56 10.13 -17.96
N ASN A 83 -1.36 10.61 -18.30
CA ASN A 83 -1.18 11.86 -19.04
C ASN A 83 -1.49 11.74 -20.54
N LYS A 84 -1.48 10.53 -21.10
CA LYS A 84 -1.65 10.31 -22.55
C LYS A 84 -3.11 10.23 -23.00
N GLY A 85 -4.05 10.20 -22.07
CA GLY A 85 -5.48 10.21 -22.37
C GLY A 85 -5.89 11.49 -23.11
N LYS A 86 -6.54 11.34 -24.27
CA LYS A 86 -6.92 12.46 -25.16
C LYS A 86 -8.08 13.28 -24.60
N SER A 87 -9.06 12.61 -23.98
CA SER A 87 -10.21 13.24 -23.33
C SER A 87 -10.13 13.11 -21.80
N PRO A 88 -10.87 13.94 -21.04
CA PRO A 88 -11.01 13.77 -19.58
C PRO A 88 -11.46 12.36 -19.17
N VAL A 89 -12.35 11.73 -19.95
CA VAL A 89 -12.82 10.36 -19.70
C VAL A 89 -11.72 9.33 -19.94
N ASP A 90 -10.92 9.49 -21.00
CA ASP A 90 -9.77 8.62 -21.25
C ASP A 90 -8.73 8.74 -20.13
N ARG A 91 -8.42 9.96 -19.68
CA ARG A 91 -7.48 10.17 -18.57
C ARG A 91 -7.99 9.53 -17.28
N LEU A 92 -9.25 9.76 -16.91
CA LEU A 92 -9.84 9.10 -15.74
C LEU A 92 -9.86 7.57 -15.88
N THR A 93 -10.08 7.04 -17.08
CA THR A 93 -9.99 5.59 -17.35
C THR A 93 -8.57 5.06 -17.09
N SER A 94 -7.54 5.78 -17.53
CA SER A 94 -6.14 5.44 -17.24
C SER A 94 -5.81 5.56 -15.73
N VAL A 95 -6.35 6.57 -15.04
CA VAL A 95 -6.22 6.72 -13.59
C VAL A 95 -6.88 5.54 -12.85
N VAL A 96 -8.04 5.08 -13.31
CA VAL A 96 -8.70 3.87 -12.78
C VAL A 96 -7.80 2.64 -12.98
N ALA A 97 -7.23 2.46 -14.18
CA ALA A 97 -6.34 1.35 -14.47
C ALA A 97 -5.11 1.33 -13.55
N TRP A 98 -4.42 2.47 -13.42
CA TRP A 98 -3.31 2.63 -12.48
C TRP A 98 -3.74 2.38 -11.03
N TYR A 99 -4.89 2.93 -10.61
CA TYR A 99 -5.37 2.74 -9.25
C TYR A 99 -5.61 1.26 -8.92
N ILE A 100 -6.27 0.52 -9.80
CA ILE A 100 -6.53 -0.91 -9.61
C ILE A 100 -5.22 -1.69 -9.62
N SER A 101 -4.24 -1.32 -10.46
CA SER A 101 -2.93 -1.97 -10.50
C SER A 101 -2.12 -1.80 -9.20
N THR A 102 -2.46 -0.82 -8.37
CA THR A 102 -1.86 -0.69 -7.02
C THR A 102 -2.31 -1.79 -6.07
N LYS A 103 -3.39 -2.54 -6.38
CA LYS A 103 -3.89 -3.62 -5.52
C LYS A 103 -3.11 -4.90 -5.77
N ARG A 104 -2.27 -5.27 -4.81
CA ARG A 104 -1.41 -6.45 -4.89
C ARG A 104 -2.04 -7.65 -4.20
N PRO A 105 -1.80 -8.88 -4.70
CA PRO A 105 -2.10 -10.08 -3.94
C PRO A 105 -1.20 -10.11 -2.70
N THR A 106 -1.77 -10.49 -1.56
CA THR A 106 -1.06 -10.57 -0.28
C THR A 106 -0.92 -12.02 0.16
N ILE A 107 0.16 -12.33 0.87
CA ILE A 107 0.35 -13.66 1.46
C ILE A 107 -0.64 -13.82 2.63
N PHE A 108 -1.41 -14.90 2.59
CA PHE A 108 -2.36 -15.18 3.66
C PHE A 108 -1.66 -15.41 5.00
N GLY A 109 -2.16 -14.75 6.05
CA GLY A 109 -1.74 -14.95 7.44
C GLY A 109 -0.44 -14.24 7.84
N VAL A 110 0.11 -13.37 7.00
CA VAL A 110 1.23 -12.48 7.36
C VAL A 110 0.89 -11.03 7.00
N VAL A 111 1.45 -10.08 7.75
CA VAL A 111 1.27 -8.64 7.56
C VAL A 111 2.61 -7.91 7.69
N PRO A 112 2.79 -6.72 7.07
CA PRO A 112 4.03 -5.95 7.24
C PRO A 112 4.26 -5.51 8.69
N TYR A 113 5.46 -5.01 8.99
CA TYR A 113 5.71 -4.35 10.27
C TYR A 113 4.94 -3.02 10.37
N ASN A 114 4.50 -2.69 11.58
CA ASN A 114 4.05 -1.35 11.88
C ASN A 114 5.29 -0.43 11.95
N PRO A 115 5.40 0.62 11.11
CA PRO A 115 6.59 1.45 11.09
C PRO A 115 6.83 2.18 12.41
N ILE A 116 8.09 2.41 12.75
CA ILE A 116 8.44 3.25 13.91
C ILE A 116 8.23 4.74 13.56
N LEU A 117 8.03 5.59 14.56
CA LEU A 117 7.81 7.03 14.34
C LEU A 117 9.05 7.67 13.68
N GLY A 118 8.86 8.33 12.54
CA GLY A 118 9.94 8.93 11.75
C GLY A 118 10.72 7.94 10.87
N GLU A 119 10.28 6.68 10.78
CA GLU A 119 10.77 5.76 9.75
C GLU A 119 10.47 6.33 8.35
N THR A 120 11.39 6.13 7.42
CA THR A 120 11.26 6.58 6.02
C THR A 120 11.32 5.40 5.05
N HIS A 121 10.73 5.57 3.88
CA HIS A 121 11.00 4.72 2.72
C HIS A 121 11.27 5.59 1.49
N HIS A 122 12.50 5.58 0.96
CA HIS A 122 12.92 6.47 -0.15
C HIS A 122 13.49 5.68 -1.32
N VAL A 123 12.84 5.71 -2.49
CA VAL A 123 13.23 4.92 -3.68
C VAL A 123 13.03 5.72 -4.97
N SER A 124 13.94 5.54 -5.93
CA SER A 124 13.83 6.06 -7.29
C SER A 124 13.60 4.94 -8.30
N LYS A 125 12.82 5.21 -9.33
CA LYS A 125 12.66 4.34 -10.50
C LYS A 125 12.52 5.17 -11.76
N GLY A 126 13.53 5.15 -12.62
CA GLY A 126 13.59 6.08 -13.76
C GLY A 126 13.53 7.52 -13.25
N ASN A 127 12.51 8.27 -13.67
CA ASN A 127 12.30 9.67 -13.24
C ASN A 127 11.37 9.79 -12.02
N LEU A 128 10.71 8.70 -11.61
CA LEU A 128 9.80 8.67 -10.49
C LEU A 128 10.59 8.52 -9.18
N ASN A 129 10.49 9.54 -8.33
CA ASN A 129 11.06 9.51 -6.98
C ASN A 129 9.93 9.39 -5.95
N VAL A 130 10.05 8.45 -5.01
CA VAL A 130 9.02 8.14 -4.02
C VAL A 130 9.61 8.24 -2.62
N LEU A 131 8.96 9.00 -1.75
CA LEU A 131 9.31 9.18 -0.35
C LEU A 131 8.09 8.94 0.54
N LEU A 132 8.26 8.09 1.55
CA LEU A 132 7.28 7.91 2.62
C LEU A 132 7.91 8.22 3.97
N GLU A 133 7.09 8.67 4.91
CA GLU A 133 7.44 8.86 6.31
C GLU A 133 6.30 8.37 7.21
N GLN A 134 6.64 7.70 8.31
CA GLN A 134 5.70 7.43 9.40
C GLN A 134 5.56 8.68 10.26
N VAL A 135 4.53 9.48 9.99
CA VAL A 135 4.35 10.81 10.58
C VAL A 135 3.66 10.78 11.96
N SER A 136 2.96 9.70 12.29
CA SER A 136 2.39 9.43 13.62
C SER A 136 2.40 7.92 13.93
N HIS A 137 2.49 7.54 15.20
CA HIS A 137 2.47 6.13 15.64
C HIS A 137 1.21 5.76 16.44
N HIS A 138 0.56 6.72 17.11
CA HIS A 138 -0.68 6.54 17.84
C HIS A 138 -1.69 7.66 17.50
N PRO A 139 -2.55 7.47 16.47
CA PRO A 139 -2.65 6.30 15.57
C PRO A 139 -1.48 6.23 14.55
N PRO A 140 -1.27 5.07 13.89
CA PRO A 140 -0.21 4.91 12.89
C PRO A 140 -0.60 5.58 11.57
N VAL A 141 -0.01 6.74 11.29
CA VAL A 141 -0.26 7.53 10.07
C VAL A 141 0.99 7.53 9.20
N THR A 142 0.80 7.21 7.92
CA THR A 142 1.84 7.26 6.90
C THR A 142 1.55 8.38 5.91
N ALA A 143 2.56 9.20 5.63
CA ALA A 143 2.56 10.15 4.54
C ALA A 143 3.41 9.63 3.38
N LEU A 144 2.99 9.89 2.14
CA LEU A 144 3.71 9.58 0.91
C LEU A 144 3.71 10.79 0.00
N HIS A 145 4.88 11.09 -0.59
CA HIS A 145 5.05 12.00 -1.71
C HIS A 145 5.78 11.25 -2.82
N ALA A 146 5.27 11.34 -4.04
CA ALA A 146 5.99 10.87 -5.21
C ALA A 146 5.91 11.90 -6.33
N THR A 147 7.02 12.11 -7.03
CA THR A 147 7.09 13.06 -8.14
C THR A 147 7.83 12.45 -9.32
N ASP A 148 7.23 12.58 -10.51
CA ASP A 148 7.91 12.38 -11.79
C ASP A 148 7.98 13.75 -12.49
N GLU A 149 9.16 14.37 -12.46
CA GLU A 149 9.37 15.70 -13.03
C GLU A 149 9.26 15.69 -14.56
N LYS A 150 9.67 14.60 -15.20
CA LYS A 150 9.65 14.51 -16.67
C LYS A 150 8.22 14.42 -17.19
N GLU A 151 7.38 13.65 -16.51
CA GLU A 151 5.98 13.47 -16.87
C GLU A 151 5.06 14.52 -16.22
N ASN A 152 5.60 15.39 -15.35
CA ASN A 152 4.85 16.36 -14.55
C ASN A 152 3.71 15.70 -13.76
N ILE A 153 4.03 14.65 -13.01
CA ILE A 153 3.10 13.90 -12.15
C ILE A 153 3.49 14.07 -10.68
N GLU A 154 2.50 14.28 -9.83
CA GLU A 154 2.66 14.30 -8.38
C GLU A 154 1.63 13.39 -7.70
N ILE A 155 2.05 12.65 -6.68
CA ILE A 155 1.19 11.84 -5.83
C ILE A 155 1.43 12.23 -4.39
N ILE A 156 0.36 12.55 -3.67
CA ILE A 156 0.38 12.77 -2.23
C ILE A 156 -0.62 11.80 -1.58
N CYS A 157 -0.22 11.13 -0.51
CA CYS A 157 -1.11 10.26 0.27
C CYS A 157 -0.91 10.53 1.76
N CYS A 158 -2.01 10.70 2.48
CA CYS A 158 -2.02 10.65 3.94
C CYS A 158 -3.00 9.56 4.33
N GLN A 159 -2.52 8.48 4.95
CA GLN A 159 -3.38 7.35 5.28
C GLN A 159 -2.99 6.69 6.60
N TYR A 160 -4.01 6.13 7.26
CA TYR A 160 -3.87 5.33 8.46
C TYR A 160 -4.85 4.16 8.39
N HIS A 161 -4.63 3.14 9.21
CA HIS A 161 -5.48 1.95 9.21
C HIS A 161 -5.96 1.62 10.62
N ILE A 162 -7.18 1.11 10.69
CA ILE A 162 -7.77 0.57 11.92
C ILE A 162 -8.05 -0.91 11.67
N ALA A 163 -7.39 -1.77 12.43
CA ALA A 163 -7.62 -3.21 12.35
C ALA A 163 -8.65 -3.66 13.39
N LYS A 164 -9.67 -4.41 12.99
CA LYS A 164 -10.70 -4.95 13.89
C LYS A 164 -10.84 -6.46 13.74
N PHE A 165 -10.92 -7.14 14.88
CA PHE A 165 -11.16 -8.58 14.92
C PHE A 165 -12.65 -8.87 15.03
N TYR A 166 -13.17 -9.77 14.21
CA TYR A 166 -14.58 -10.20 14.23
C TYR A 166 -14.72 -11.72 14.46
N GLY A 167 -13.73 -12.35 15.09
CA GLY A 167 -13.75 -13.80 15.35
C GLY A 167 -13.21 -14.60 14.16
N ALA A 168 -14.00 -14.71 13.09
CA ALA A 168 -13.60 -15.45 11.89
C ALA A 168 -12.82 -14.61 10.88
N THR A 169 -12.83 -13.28 11.05
CA THR A 169 -12.18 -12.32 10.15
C THR A 169 -11.40 -11.27 10.94
N VAL A 170 -10.37 -10.72 10.29
CA VAL A 170 -9.74 -9.44 10.65
C VAL A 170 -9.99 -8.50 9.48
N GLU A 171 -10.56 -7.34 9.77
CA GLU A 171 -10.79 -6.28 8.79
C GLU A 171 -9.86 -5.11 9.08
N GLY A 172 -9.06 -4.71 8.10
CA GLY A 172 -8.26 -3.50 8.13
C GLY A 172 -8.98 -2.41 7.35
N HIS A 173 -9.54 -1.44 8.06
CA HIS A 173 -10.15 -0.27 7.46
C HIS A 173 -9.08 0.76 7.12
N ILE A 174 -9.03 1.20 5.87
CA ILE A 174 -8.01 2.16 5.42
C ILE A 174 -8.66 3.54 5.29
N HIS A 175 -8.19 4.46 6.12
CA HIS A 175 -8.64 5.84 6.16
C HIS A 175 -7.62 6.78 5.52
N GLY A 176 -8.10 7.96 5.17
CA GLY A 176 -7.32 8.98 4.48
C GLY A 176 -7.52 8.98 2.97
N LYS A 177 -6.72 9.80 2.29
CA LYS A 177 -6.92 10.13 0.89
C LYS A 177 -5.60 10.07 0.14
N ARG A 178 -5.70 9.66 -1.12
CA ARG A 178 -4.64 9.77 -2.11
C ARG A 178 -5.05 10.83 -3.15
N ARG A 179 -4.11 11.68 -3.52
CA ARG A 179 -4.26 12.68 -4.57
C ARG A 179 -3.21 12.41 -5.64
N LEU A 180 -3.66 12.22 -6.88
CA LEU A 180 -2.82 12.17 -8.07
C LEU A 180 -3.04 13.45 -8.86
N LYS A 181 -1.98 14.17 -9.16
CA LYS A 181 -2.02 15.40 -9.94
C LYS A 181 -1.33 15.21 -11.28
N LEU A 182 -2.06 15.47 -12.34
CA LEU A 182 -1.58 15.51 -13.71
C LEU A 182 -1.40 16.98 -14.10
N HIS A 183 -0.20 17.53 -13.86
CA HIS A 183 0.04 18.96 -14.03
C HIS A 183 -0.13 19.41 -15.49
N ASN A 184 0.17 18.54 -16.46
CA ASN A 184 -0.01 18.81 -17.89
C ASN A 184 -1.47 19.14 -18.27
N HIS A 185 -2.44 18.66 -17.49
CA HIS A 185 -3.87 18.87 -17.73
C HIS A 185 -4.52 19.77 -16.68
N GLY A 186 -3.77 20.18 -15.63
CA GLY A 186 -4.34 20.89 -14.50
C GLY A 186 -5.36 20.07 -13.71
N GLU A 187 -5.25 18.74 -13.73
CA GLU A 187 -6.23 17.83 -13.13
C GLU A 187 -5.72 17.21 -11.83
N THR A 188 -6.60 17.16 -10.83
CA THR A 188 -6.37 16.55 -9.53
C THR A 188 -7.40 15.45 -9.30
N TYR A 189 -6.92 14.23 -9.12
CA TYR A 189 -7.73 13.05 -8.84
C TYR A 189 -7.63 12.70 -7.36
N GLU A 190 -8.73 12.87 -6.63
CA GLU A 190 -8.85 12.46 -5.23
C GLU A 190 -9.49 11.08 -5.14
N MET A 191 -8.89 10.19 -4.35
CA MET A 191 -9.34 8.81 -4.21
C MET A 191 -9.18 8.28 -2.79
N ASN A 192 -10.18 7.51 -2.33
CA ASN A 192 -10.10 6.73 -1.10
C ASN A 192 -9.48 5.34 -1.37
N SER A 193 -9.41 4.49 -0.34
CA SER A 193 -8.91 3.11 -0.41
C SER A 193 -10.04 2.11 -0.14
N PRO A 194 -10.02 0.91 -0.77
CA PRO A 194 -10.80 -0.21 -0.29
C PRO A 194 -10.20 -0.72 1.02
N ASP A 195 -11.02 -1.39 1.80
CA ASP A 195 -10.61 -2.08 3.02
C ASP A 195 -9.98 -3.43 2.68
N PHE A 196 -9.29 -4.01 3.66
CA PHE A 196 -8.64 -5.31 3.53
C PHE A 196 -9.26 -6.30 4.50
N SER A 197 -9.73 -7.45 4.00
CA SER A 197 -10.33 -8.51 4.82
C SER A 197 -9.47 -9.76 4.80
N ILE A 198 -9.02 -10.21 5.97
CA ILE A 198 -8.41 -11.53 6.19
C ILE A 198 -9.45 -12.44 6.83
N ARG A 199 -9.85 -13.50 6.14
CA ARG A 199 -10.81 -14.51 6.62
C ARG A 199 -10.09 -15.78 7.00
N PHE A 200 -10.33 -16.28 8.21
CA PHE A 200 -9.76 -17.53 8.71
C PHE A 200 -10.70 -18.72 8.55
N LEU A 201 -12.01 -18.50 8.67
CA LEU A 201 -13.04 -19.54 8.60
C LEU A 201 -14.24 -19.07 7.75
N PRO A 202 -14.99 -19.99 7.10
CA PRO A 202 -14.68 -21.41 6.93
C PRO A 202 -13.61 -21.67 5.85
N VAL A 203 -13.45 -20.74 4.91
CA VAL A 203 -12.45 -20.81 3.84
C VAL A 203 -11.41 -19.72 4.07
N PRO A 204 -10.16 -20.09 4.40
CA PRO A 204 -9.06 -19.14 4.53
C PRO A 204 -8.83 -18.33 3.26
N GLY A 205 -8.61 -17.03 3.42
CA GLY A 205 -8.26 -16.15 2.31
C GLY A 205 -8.14 -14.69 2.72
N ASN A 206 -7.65 -13.87 1.81
CA ASN A 206 -7.59 -12.43 1.95
C ASN A 206 -8.10 -11.75 0.67
N ASN A 207 -8.71 -10.58 0.80
CA ASN A 207 -9.18 -9.81 -0.34
C ASN A 207 -9.30 -8.32 -0.02
N TRP A 208 -9.20 -7.50 -1.06
CA TRP A 208 -9.65 -6.13 -1.03
C TRP A 208 -11.18 -6.09 -1.11
N VAL A 209 -11.81 -5.26 -0.29
CA VAL A 209 -13.27 -5.16 -0.17
C VAL A 209 -13.72 -3.71 0.00
N GLY A 210 -14.95 -3.43 -0.40
CA GLY A 210 -15.57 -2.12 -0.21
C GLY A 210 -15.55 -1.25 -1.45
N ASN A 211 -16.02 -0.02 -1.29
CA ASN A 211 -16.25 0.90 -2.40
C ASN A 211 -15.15 1.95 -2.50
N VAL A 212 -14.76 2.25 -3.73
CA VAL A 212 -13.78 3.28 -4.06
C VAL A 212 -14.43 4.35 -4.93
N ASN A 213 -14.14 5.60 -4.62
CA ASN A 213 -14.47 6.75 -5.43
C ASN A 213 -13.16 7.38 -5.91
N ILE A 214 -13.05 7.63 -7.21
CA ILE A 214 -11.97 8.40 -7.81
C ILE A 214 -12.61 9.61 -8.49
N LYS A 215 -12.41 10.79 -7.93
CA LYS A 215 -13.03 12.03 -8.42
C LYS A 215 -11.95 12.94 -8.99
N CYS A 216 -12.15 13.36 -10.24
CA CYS A 216 -11.42 14.50 -10.79
C CYS A 216 -12.09 15.79 -10.30
N LEU A 217 -11.34 16.65 -9.62
CA LEU A 217 -11.89 17.84 -8.97
C LEU A 217 -12.31 18.92 -9.97
N GLU A 218 -11.60 19.01 -11.09
CA GLU A 218 -11.75 20.07 -12.09
C GLU A 218 -12.78 19.72 -13.18
N THR A 219 -12.92 18.43 -13.52
CA THR A 219 -13.85 17.99 -14.59
C THR A 219 -15.19 17.53 -14.04
N GLY A 220 -15.28 17.25 -12.74
CA GLY A 220 -16.48 16.67 -12.12
C GLY A 220 -16.75 15.22 -12.52
N LEU A 221 -15.83 14.56 -13.22
CA LEU A 221 -15.92 13.13 -13.53
C LEU A 221 -15.59 12.29 -12.28
N VAL A 222 -16.34 11.20 -12.11
CA VAL A 222 -16.23 10.31 -10.96
C VAL A 222 -16.22 8.87 -11.42
N ALA A 223 -15.24 8.09 -11.00
CA ALA A 223 -15.28 6.64 -11.08
C ALA A 223 -15.75 6.05 -9.74
N GLU A 224 -16.82 5.27 -9.77
CA GLU A 224 -17.32 4.49 -8.63
C GLU A 224 -16.95 3.03 -8.85
N LEU A 225 -16.11 2.46 -8.00
CA LEU A 225 -15.66 1.06 -8.05
C LEU A 225 -16.15 0.31 -6.80
N SER A 226 -16.40 -0.98 -6.95
CA SER A 226 -16.78 -1.90 -5.88
C SER A 226 -15.90 -3.14 -5.94
N PHE A 227 -15.16 -3.37 -4.85
CA PHE A 227 -14.34 -4.55 -4.63
C PHE A 227 -15.16 -5.53 -3.81
N THR A 228 -15.48 -6.70 -4.39
CA THR A 228 -16.38 -7.66 -3.75
C THR A 228 -15.69 -8.97 -3.41
N THR A 229 -16.03 -9.53 -2.26
CA THR A 229 -15.82 -10.95 -1.93
C THR A 229 -17.06 -11.76 -2.34
N GLN A 230 -16.85 -13.04 -2.62
CA GLN A 230 -17.89 -14.01 -3.01
C GLN A 230 -19.26 -13.85 -2.31
N SER A 231 -20.33 -14.09 -3.05
CA SER A 231 -21.67 -14.32 -2.51
C SER A 231 -21.75 -15.64 -1.73
N PHE A 232 -22.53 -15.65 -0.65
CA PHE A 232 -22.67 -16.76 0.30
C PHE A 232 -23.35 -18.02 -0.28
N LEU A 233 -23.90 -17.94 -1.50
CA LEU A 233 -24.51 -19.07 -2.22
C LEU A 233 -23.74 -19.38 -3.51
N GLY A 234 -23.01 -20.50 -3.54
CA GLY A 234 -22.60 -21.15 -4.79
C GLY A 234 -21.09 -21.31 -4.95
N PHE A 235 -20.67 -22.58 -4.92
CA PHE A 235 -19.38 -23.06 -5.41
C PHE A 235 -19.09 -22.47 -6.81
N ARG A 236 -17.91 -21.82 -6.98
CA ARG A 236 -17.40 -21.12 -8.18
C ARG A 236 -17.78 -19.63 -8.39
N GLY A 237 -17.96 -18.83 -7.33
CA GLY A 237 -18.07 -17.37 -7.47
C GLY A 237 -16.73 -16.63 -7.66
N ASN A 238 -16.68 -15.68 -8.61
CA ASN A 238 -15.55 -14.81 -8.97
C ASN A 238 -14.79 -14.24 -7.75
N ARG A 239 -13.64 -14.85 -7.41
CA ARG A 239 -12.71 -14.28 -6.43
C ARG A 239 -12.13 -12.98 -7.00
N ARG A 240 -11.93 -11.97 -6.15
CA ARG A 240 -11.18 -10.75 -6.50
C ARG A 240 -11.82 -9.90 -7.62
N ALA A 241 -13.15 -9.95 -7.74
CA ALA A 241 -13.88 -9.14 -8.72
C ALA A 241 -13.83 -7.64 -8.38
N VAL A 242 -13.75 -6.83 -9.43
CA VAL A 242 -13.96 -5.39 -9.40
C VAL A 242 -15.01 -5.02 -10.44
N LYS A 243 -16.00 -4.25 -10.01
CA LYS A 243 -17.02 -3.66 -10.87
C LYS A 243 -17.09 -2.17 -10.65
N GLY A 244 -17.49 -1.41 -11.64
CA GLY A 244 -17.61 0.02 -11.47
C GLY A 244 -18.15 0.72 -12.69
N LYS A 245 -18.15 2.04 -12.61
CA LYS A 245 -18.61 2.93 -13.67
C LYS A 245 -17.93 4.28 -13.59
N ILE A 246 -17.77 4.93 -14.74
CA ILE A 246 -17.39 6.33 -14.83
C ILE A 246 -18.65 7.14 -15.12
N ILE A 247 -18.91 8.15 -14.29
CA ILE A 247 -20.07 9.02 -14.38
C ILE A 247 -19.65 10.48 -14.47
N ASP A 248 -20.44 11.27 -15.17
CA ASP A 248 -20.45 12.73 -15.03
C ASP A 248 -21.30 13.08 -13.80
N SER A 249 -20.70 13.75 -12.82
CA SER A 249 -21.41 14.04 -11.56
C SER A 249 -22.58 15.01 -11.74
N SER A 250 -22.53 15.91 -12.72
CA SER A 250 -23.55 16.93 -12.97
C SER A 250 -24.78 16.34 -13.65
N SER A 251 -24.58 15.53 -14.69
CA SER A 251 -25.67 14.92 -15.45
C SER A 251 -26.09 13.55 -14.91
N ARG A 252 -25.28 12.96 -14.02
CA ARG A 252 -25.41 11.58 -13.52
C ARG A 252 -25.40 10.53 -14.64
N LYS A 253 -24.96 10.91 -15.84
CA LYS A 253 -24.86 10.02 -17.00
C LYS A 253 -23.69 9.05 -16.79
N ILE A 254 -23.97 7.77 -17.02
CA ILE A 254 -22.93 6.74 -17.06
C ILE A 254 -22.24 6.80 -18.42
N LEU A 255 -20.94 7.05 -18.42
CA LEU A 255 -20.11 7.18 -19.62
C LEU A 255 -19.37 5.88 -19.92
N CYS A 256 -18.95 5.16 -18.88
CA CYS A 256 -18.28 3.87 -19.02
C CYS A 256 -18.69 2.91 -17.90
N GLU A 257 -18.65 1.62 -18.21
CA GLU A 257 -18.76 0.52 -17.25
C GLU A 257 -17.41 -0.18 -17.12
N ILE A 258 -17.05 -0.60 -15.91
CA ILE A 258 -15.78 -1.24 -15.60
C ILE A 258 -16.09 -2.61 -15.00
N ASN A 259 -15.49 -3.66 -15.55
CA ASN A 259 -15.70 -5.02 -15.07
C ASN A 259 -14.41 -5.83 -15.19
N GLY A 260 -14.16 -6.71 -14.22
CA GLY A 260 -13.08 -7.68 -14.30
C GLY A 260 -12.61 -8.13 -12.93
N HIS A 261 -11.33 -8.45 -12.85
CA HIS A 261 -10.69 -8.95 -11.65
C HIS A 261 -9.39 -8.17 -11.40
N TRP A 262 -9.23 -7.63 -10.20
CA TRP A 262 -8.11 -6.75 -9.89
C TRP A 262 -6.74 -7.46 -9.93
N ASP A 263 -6.73 -8.79 -9.89
CA ASP A 263 -5.54 -9.65 -9.96
C ASP A 263 -5.34 -10.36 -11.31
N SER A 264 -6.21 -10.11 -12.30
CA SER A 264 -6.01 -10.56 -13.67
C SER A 264 -6.36 -9.44 -14.65
N THR A 265 -7.48 -9.53 -15.36
CA THR A 265 -7.84 -8.56 -16.40
C THR A 265 -9.00 -7.68 -15.96
N VAL A 266 -8.90 -6.38 -16.24
CA VAL A 266 -10.00 -5.43 -16.11
C VAL A 266 -10.26 -4.75 -17.45
N ALA A 267 -11.52 -4.69 -17.84
CA ALA A 267 -11.98 -4.04 -19.05
C ALA A 267 -12.89 -2.84 -18.74
N VAL A 268 -12.91 -1.90 -19.67
CA VAL A 268 -13.84 -0.78 -19.70
C VAL A 268 -14.70 -0.88 -20.94
N LYS A 269 -15.99 -0.61 -20.79
CA LYS A 269 -16.95 -0.52 -21.89
C LYS A 269 -17.53 0.88 -21.96
N ASN A 270 -17.42 1.54 -23.10
CA ASN A 270 -18.03 2.84 -23.34
C ASN A 270 -19.53 2.66 -23.62
N THR A 271 -20.38 3.37 -22.88
CA THR A 271 -21.84 3.20 -22.96
C THR A 271 -22.46 3.87 -24.19
N ILE A 272 -21.74 4.78 -24.85
CA ILE A 272 -22.23 5.55 -26.00
C ILE A 272 -22.04 4.76 -27.30
N ASN A 273 -20.83 4.23 -27.53
CA ASN A 273 -20.49 3.51 -28.76
C ASN A 273 -20.45 1.98 -28.58
N GLY A 274 -20.54 1.48 -27.34
CA GLY A 274 -20.50 0.05 -27.03
C GLY A 274 -19.12 -0.58 -27.07
N GLU A 275 -18.06 0.18 -27.39
CA GLU A 275 -16.69 -0.30 -27.49
C GLU A 275 -16.18 -0.78 -26.13
N GLU A 276 -15.59 -1.98 -26.12
CA GLU A 276 -14.99 -2.57 -24.93
C GLU A 276 -13.49 -2.80 -25.17
N ARG A 277 -12.67 -2.41 -24.19
CA ARG A 277 -11.22 -2.60 -24.23
C ARG A 277 -10.68 -2.98 -22.87
N VAL A 278 -9.63 -3.80 -22.87
CA VAL A 278 -8.86 -4.12 -21.67
C VAL A 278 -8.05 -2.89 -21.26
N ILE A 279 -8.14 -2.51 -19.98
CA ILE A 279 -7.39 -1.37 -19.42
C ILE A 279 -6.27 -1.79 -18.47
N LEU A 280 -6.31 -3.04 -18.00
CA LEU A 280 -5.32 -3.59 -17.08
C LEU A 280 -5.18 -5.10 -17.29
N ASP A 281 -3.93 -5.55 -17.42
CA ASP A 281 -3.52 -6.92 -17.13
C ASP A 281 -2.57 -6.91 -15.93
N ALA A 282 -3.08 -7.31 -14.76
CA ALA A 282 -2.33 -7.30 -13.51
C ALA A 282 -1.14 -8.27 -13.54
N ARG A 283 -1.18 -9.34 -14.35
CA ARG A 283 -0.05 -10.28 -14.48
C ARG A 283 1.11 -9.63 -15.21
N GLU A 284 0.81 -8.88 -16.26
CA GLU A 284 1.83 -8.09 -16.96
C GLU A 284 2.47 -7.10 -16.00
N VAL A 285 1.67 -6.26 -15.33
CA VAL A 285 2.12 -5.16 -14.48
C VAL A 285 3.05 -5.59 -13.35
N ILE A 286 2.91 -6.82 -12.86
CA ILE A 286 3.68 -7.31 -11.71
C ILE A 286 4.58 -8.51 -12.06
N SER A 287 4.78 -8.75 -13.35
CA SER A 287 5.76 -9.71 -13.86
C SER A 287 7.18 -9.13 -13.77
N GLY A 288 8.18 -10.01 -13.60
CA GLY A 288 9.59 -9.65 -13.73
C GLY A 288 10.14 -8.60 -12.74
N LEU A 289 9.40 -8.27 -11.67
CA LEU A 289 9.84 -7.28 -10.69
C LEU A 289 11.16 -7.69 -10.03
N GLN A 290 12.10 -6.76 -10.01
CA GLN A 290 13.44 -6.96 -9.44
C GLN A 290 13.53 -6.39 -8.03
N THR A 291 14.45 -6.92 -7.24
CA THR A 291 14.80 -6.30 -5.96
C THR A 291 15.51 -4.97 -6.26
N PRO A 292 15.13 -3.86 -5.59
CA PRO A 292 15.88 -2.62 -5.69
C PRO A 292 17.35 -2.80 -5.31
N ILE A 293 18.20 -1.91 -5.80
CA ILE A 293 19.63 -1.90 -5.53
C ILE A 293 20.05 -0.61 -4.83
N VAL A 294 21.06 -0.72 -3.96
CA VAL A 294 21.69 0.45 -3.34
C VAL A 294 22.79 0.96 -4.27
N LYS A 295 22.63 2.18 -4.79
CA LYS A 295 23.64 2.86 -5.60
C LYS A 295 24.71 3.55 -4.75
N ASP A 296 24.31 4.11 -3.61
CA ASP A 296 25.20 4.74 -2.65
C ASP A 296 24.77 4.44 -1.22
N SER A 297 25.47 3.51 -0.56
CA SER A 297 25.14 3.08 0.80
C SER A 297 25.36 4.15 1.85
N LYS A 298 26.24 5.13 1.61
CA LYS A 298 26.54 6.21 2.57
C LYS A 298 25.45 7.27 2.60
N SER A 299 24.71 7.40 1.51
CA SER A 299 23.60 8.37 1.39
C SER A 299 22.26 7.81 1.85
N VAL A 300 22.14 6.50 2.14
CA VAL A 300 20.92 5.90 2.69
C VAL A 300 20.70 6.42 4.12
N TRP A 301 19.52 6.99 4.39
CA TRP A 301 19.21 7.55 5.71
C TRP A 301 19.09 6.45 6.77
N PRO A 302 19.57 6.69 8.02
CA PRO A 302 19.40 5.73 9.11
C PRO A 302 17.93 5.39 9.44
N THR A 303 17.00 6.27 9.07
CA THR A 303 15.55 6.09 9.22
C THR A 303 14.93 5.18 8.16
N GLU A 304 15.69 4.80 7.12
CA GLU A 304 15.18 3.97 6.03
C GLU A 304 14.71 2.60 6.54
N SER A 305 13.51 2.17 6.12
CA SER A 305 12.91 0.88 6.44
C SER A 305 13.88 -0.29 6.23
N ALA A 306 14.66 -0.28 5.15
CA ALA A 306 15.66 -1.32 4.85
C ALA A 306 16.82 -1.39 5.86
N ILE A 307 17.10 -0.30 6.60
CA ILE A 307 18.06 -0.26 7.70
C ILE A 307 17.36 -0.59 9.02
N VAL A 308 16.26 0.11 9.34
CA VAL A 308 15.51 -0.03 10.60
C VAL A 308 15.12 -1.49 10.85
N TRP A 309 14.58 -2.15 9.82
CA TRP A 309 14.12 -3.53 9.89
C TRP A 309 15.12 -4.54 9.31
N GLY A 310 16.33 -4.10 8.94
CA GLY A 310 17.27 -4.90 8.16
C GLY A 310 17.61 -6.25 8.79
N GLN A 311 17.92 -6.26 10.10
CA GLN A 311 18.20 -7.49 10.83
C GLN A 311 17.00 -8.41 10.97
N VAL A 312 15.79 -7.84 11.13
CA VAL A 312 14.54 -8.61 11.20
C VAL A 312 14.27 -9.26 9.85
N ASN A 313 14.41 -8.49 8.77
CA ASN A 313 14.28 -8.96 7.39
C ASN A 313 15.23 -10.12 7.12
N GLN A 314 16.53 -9.94 7.39
CA GLN A 314 17.54 -10.98 7.16
C GLN A 314 17.21 -12.27 7.92
N ALA A 315 16.80 -12.16 9.19
CA ALA A 315 16.47 -13.31 10.02
C ALA A 315 15.21 -14.04 9.52
N ILE A 316 14.15 -13.31 9.12
CA ILE A 316 12.95 -13.92 8.52
C ILE A 316 13.30 -14.59 7.18
N MET A 317 14.10 -13.91 6.34
CA MET A 317 14.57 -14.42 5.05
C MET A 317 15.33 -15.74 5.19
N ASN A 318 16.17 -15.84 6.23
CA ASN A 318 16.95 -17.03 6.54
C ASN A 318 16.19 -18.07 7.38
N LYS A 319 14.91 -17.84 7.70
CA LYS A 319 14.07 -18.70 8.58
C LYS A 319 14.63 -18.85 10.01
N GLU A 320 15.41 -17.88 10.48
CA GLU A 320 16.03 -17.82 11.81
C GLU A 320 15.08 -17.14 12.82
N TRP A 321 13.97 -17.80 13.15
CA TRP A 321 12.86 -17.19 13.89
C TRP A 321 13.23 -16.61 15.26
N GLU A 322 14.12 -17.27 16.01
CA GLU A 322 14.57 -16.74 17.31
C GLU A 322 15.35 -15.43 17.16
N LYS A 323 16.18 -15.32 16.12
CA LYS A 323 16.90 -14.09 15.79
C LYS A 323 15.92 -13.00 15.35
N ALA A 324 14.93 -13.35 14.53
CA ALA A 324 13.89 -12.42 14.08
C ALA A 324 13.10 -11.83 15.27
N VAL A 325 12.72 -12.67 16.23
CA VAL A 325 12.03 -12.21 17.46
C VAL A 325 12.92 -11.27 18.27
N LYS A 326 14.20 -11.62 18.50
CA LYS A 326 15.14 -10.77 19.24
C LYS A 326 15.38 -9.43 18.55
N ALA A 327 15.61 -9.44 17.23
CA ALA A 327 15.83 -8.23 16.45
C ALA A 327 14.59 -7.33 16.40
N LYS A 328 13.39 -7.92 16.22
CA LYS A 328 12.13 -7.16 16.24
C LYS A 328 11.91 -6.50 17.59
N LYS A 329 12.10 -7.25 18.68
CA LYS A 329 11.96 -6.74 20.04
C LYS A 329 12.93 -5.57 20.29
N PHE A 330 14.17 -5.67 19.81
CA PHE A 330 15.16 -4.61 19.94
C PHE A 330 14.70 -3.29 19.28
N VAL A 331 14.19 -3.34 18.04
CA VAL A 331 13.67 -2.16 17.33
C VAL A 331 12.49 -1.55 18.11
N GLU A 332 11.54 -2.36 18.54
CA GLU A 332 10.35 -1.92 19.27
C GLU A 332 10.67 -1.36 20.67
N GLU A 333 11.67 -1.91 21.37
CA GLU A 333 12.15 -1.41 22.66
C GLU A 333 12.87 -0.08 22.52
N ARG A 334 13.77 0.02 21.55
CA ARG A 334 14.48 1.26 21.26
C ARG A 334 13.52 2.39 20.93
N GLN A 335 12.47 2.11 20.15
CA GLN A 335 11.44 3.09 19.85
C GLN A 335 10.69 3.54 21.12
N ARG A 336 10.32 2.60 22.00
CA ARG A 336 9.68 2.92 23.29
C ARG A 336 10.57 3.75 24.22
N GLU A 337 11.88 3.58 24.17
CA GLU A 337 12.84 4.41 24.91
C GLU A 337 12.89 5.83 24.36
N ILE A 338 13.05 5.99 23.04
CA ILE A 338 13.09 7.31 22.37
C ILE A 338 11.81 8.11 22.66
N LEU A 339 10.65 7.46 22.61
CA LEU A 339 9.37 8.11 22.93
C LEU A 339 9.29 8.55 24.40
N ARG A 340 9.79 7.74 25.34
CA ARG A 340 9.85 8.10 26.76
C ARG A 340 10.81 9.25 27.03
N GLU A 341 11.98 9.26 26.37
CA GLU A 341 12.97 10.34 26.47
C GLU A 341 12.43 11.67 25.91
N ARG A 342 11.69 11.66 24.79
CA ARG A 342 11.04 12.87 24.27
C ARG A 342 9.96 13.37 25.21
N ALA A 343 9.13 12.47 25.72
CA ALA A 343 8.07 12.82 26.66
C ALA A 343 8.63 13.43 27.96
N SER A 344 9.73 12.91 28.50
CA SER A 344 10.36 13.47 29.70
C SER A 344 10.96 14.86 29.49
N LYS A 345 11.29 15.23 28.25
CA LYS A 345 11.75 16.57 27.87
C LYS A 345 10.62 17.52 27.46
N GLY A 346 9.37 17.04 27.37
CA GLY A 346 8.25 17.82 26.84
C GLY A 346 8.36 18.13 25.35
N GLU A 347 9.17 17.37 24.61
CA GLU A 347 9.39 17.59 23.17
C GLU A 347 8.23 17.00 22.37
N THR A 348 7.66 17.80 21.46
CA THR A 348 6.64 17.33 20.51
C THR A 348 7.31 16.79 19.26
N TRP A 349 6.84 15.64 18.77
CA TRP A 349 7.32 15.08 17.51
C TRP A 349 6.85 15.95 16.34
N VAL A 350 7.78 16.27 15.42
CA VAL A 350 7.49 16.94 14.16
C VAL A 350 8.07 16.08 13.04
N PRO A 351 7.27 15.65 12.05
CA PRO A 351 7.79 14.91 10.92
C PRO A 351 8.79 15.74 10.12
N LYS A 352 9.78 15.08 9.52
CA LYS A 352 10.89 15.75 8.85
C LYS A 352 10.55 16.19 7.43
N HIS A 353 9.71 15.42 6.74
CA HIS A 353 9.45 15.59 5.30
C HIS A 353 8.03 16.08 5.00
N PHE A 354 7.16 16.08 6.01
CA PHE A 354 5.76 16.47 5.87
C PHE A 354 5.32 17.41 6.98
N SER A 355 4.48 18.38 6.62
CA SER A 355 3.65 19.09 7.58
C SER A 355 2.27 18.42 7.67
N LEU A 356 1.67 18.43 8.85
CA LEU A 356 0.39 17.77 9.11
C LEU A 356 -0.68 18.80 9.43
N SER A 357 -1.91 18.47 9.04
CA SER A 357 -3.11 19.17 9.49
C SER A 357 -4.24 18.17 9.73
N HIS A 358 -5.28 18.62 10.43
CA HIS A 358 -6.50 17.87 10.59
C HIS A 358 -7.64 18.55 9.83
N THR A 359 -8.46 17.76 9.14
CA THR A 359 -9.72 18.25 8.58
C THR A 359 -10.70 18.61 9.69
N LYS A 360 -11.80 19.29 9.33
CA LYS A 360 -12.87 19.61 10.29
C LYS A 360 -13.50 18.35 10.90
N GLU A 361 -13.48 17.26 10.16
CA GLU A 361 -13.97 15.94 10.54
C GLU A 361 -12.94 15.12 11.34
N GLY A 362 -11.73 15.66 11.55
CA GLY A 362 -10.65 15.03 12.32
C GLY A 362 -9.74 14.11 11.51
N ASP A 363 -9.94 14.01 10.18
CA ASP A 363 -9.07 13.21 9.30
C ASP A 363 -7.69 13.85 9.18
N TRP A 364 -6.66 13.03 8.96
CA TRP A 364 -5.30 13.49 8.72
C TRP A 364 -5.13 13.97 7.28
N ASP A 365 -4.51 15.14 7.11
CA ASP A 365 -3.98 15.60 5.83
C ASP A 365 -2.49 15.90 5.98
N CYS A 366 -1.72 15.68 4.92
CA CYS A 366 -0.29 15.94 4.91
C CYS A 366 0.14 16.75 3.69
N PHE A 367 1.10 17.64 3.89
CA PHE A 367 1.69 18.44 2.82
C PHE A 367 3.20 18.21 2.80
N PRO A 368 3.78 17.80 1.67
CA PRO A 368 5.21 17.69 1.52
C PRO A 368 5.91 19.03 1.83
N VAL A 369 7.02 18.98 2.57
CA VAL A 369 7.83 20.17 2.85
C VAL A 369 8.57 20.64 1.60
N GLN A 370 8.96 19.69 0.74
CA GLN A 370 9.61 19.96 -0.53
C GLN A 370 8.63 19.79 -1.68
N LYS A 371 8.77 20.64 -2.72
CA LYS A 371 7.94 20.56 -3.92
C LYS A 371 8.23 19.30 -4.75
N LEU A 372 9.47 18.86 -4.78
CA LEU A 372 9.91 17.67 -5.52
C LEU A 372 10.54 16.68 -4.56
N VAL A 373 10.33 15.39 -4.82
CA VAL A 373 11.06 14.33 -4.11
C VAL A 373 12.44 14.20 -4.75
N PRO A 374 13.53 14.33 -3.98
CA PRO A 374 14.88 14.19 -4.52
C PRO A 374 15.15 12.74 -4.95
N PRO A 375 16.11 12.50 -5.85
CA PRO A 375 16.57 11.15 -6.18
C PRO A 375 17.04 10.38 -4.94
N SER A 376 16.75 9.09 -4.91
CA SER A 376 17.12 8.18 -3.84
C SER A 376 18.42 7.43 -4.13
N PRO A 377 19.24 7.14 -3.10
CA PRO A 377 20.32 6.16 -3.21
C PRO A 377 19.83 4.72 -3.47
N ILE A 378 18.56 4.41 -3.26
CA ILE A 378 17.95 3.10 -3.56
C ILE A 378 17.17 3.22 -4.88
N VAL A 379 17.51 2.36 -5.85
CA VAL A 379 16.93 2.38 -7.19
C VAL A 379 16.24 1.05 -7.50
N SER A 380 14.97 1.11 -7.91
CA SER A 380 14.15 -0.05 -8.26
C SER A 380 14.22 -0.47 -9.72
#